data_AF-A0A6N8HZD6-F1
#
_entry.id   AF-A0A6N8HZD6-F1
#
_cell.length_a   1.000
_cell.length_b   1.000
_cell.length_c   1.000
_cell.angle_alpha   90.00
_cell.angle_beta   90.00
_cell.angle_gamma   90.00
#
_symmetry.space_group_name_H-M   'P 1'
#
loop_
_entity.id
_entity.type
_entity.pdbx_description
1 polymer ?
#
loop_
_entity_poly.entity_id
_entity_poly.type
_entity_poly.pdbx_seq_one_letter_code
_entity_poly.pdbx_strand_id
1 'polypeptide(L)' 'MTIAELETRRDGILQAIKKIENGAQEYRIGTRTVQRADLATLYAEYRMVSKEIDLIARPGTTVAFLRRRR' A
#
# COMPACT_ATOMS: atom_id res chain seq x y z
N MET A 1 1.77 7.94 13.62
CA MET A 1 1.10 8.43 12.41
C MET A 1 -0.36 8.60 12.70
N THR A 2 -0.94 9.71 12.27
CA THR A 2 -2.39 9.96 12.30
C THR A 2 -3.07 9.22 11.15
N ILE A 3 -4.39 9.01 11.24
CA ILE A 3 -5.18 8.38 10.16
C ILE A 3 -5.00 9.17 8.84
N ALA A 4 -5.01 10.50 8.90
CA ALA A 4 -4.83 11.37 7.74
C ALA A 4 -3.47 11.18 7.04
N GLU A 5 -2.40 10.96 7.80
CA GLU A 5 -1.08 10.66 7.24
C GLU A 5 -1.05 9.29 6.54
N LEU A 6 -1.72 8.29 7.12
CA LEU A 6 -1.83 6.95 6.53
C LEU A 6 -2.67 6.96 5.25
N GLU A 7 -3.76 7.73 5.21
CA GLU A 7 -4.57 7.92 4.01
C GLU A 7 -3.78 8.60 2.90
N THR A 8 -3.04 9.67 3.23
CA THR A 8 -2.14 10.35 2.29
C THR A 8 -1.11 9.38 1.71
N ARG A 9 -0.52 8.53 2.55
CA ARG A 9 0.43 7.50 2.12
C ARG A 9 -0.24 6.44 1.23
N ARG A 10 -1.43 5.96 1.60
CA ARG A 10 -2.20 4.99 0.82
C ARG A 10 -2.48 5.51 -0.58
N ASP A 11 -2.90 6.77 -0.70
CA ASP A 11 -3.24 7.38 -1.97
C ASP A 11 -2.00 7.60 -2.85
N GLY A 12 -0.85 7.96 -2.26
CA GLY A 12 0.42 8.02 -2.97
C GLY A 12 0.86 6.66 -3.54
N ILE A 13 0.66 5.58 -2.79
CA ILE A 13 0.93 4.21 -3.26
C ILE A 13 -0.05 3.82 -4.38
N LEU A 14 -1.34 4.14 -4.25
CA LEU A 14 -2.35 3.84 -5.26
C LEU A 14 -2.08 4.57 -6.58
N GLN A 15 -1.66 5.84 -6.51
CA GLN A 15 -1.24 6.62 -7.67
C GLN A 15 -0.05 5.94 -8.39
N ALA A 16 0.95 5.49 -7.63
CA ALA A 16 2.11 4.80 -8.18
C ALA A 16 1.73 3.50 -8.89
N ILE A 17 0.90 2.68 -8.23
CA ILE A 17 0.36 1.44 -8.80
C ILE A 17 -0.34 1.74 -10.12
N LYS A 18 -1.28 2.70 -10.14
CA LYS A 18 -2.03 3.07 -11.36
C LYS A 18 -1.11 3.52 -12.50
N LYS A 19 -0.07 4.31 -12.22
CA LYS A 19 0.86 4.75 -13.28
C LYS A 19 1.65 3.57 -13.85
N ILE A 20 2.13 2.68 -12.99
CA ILE A 20 2.87 1.48 -13.39
C ILE A 20 1.96 0.51 -14.17
N GLU A 21 0.72 0.30 -13.72
CA GLU A 21 -0.28 -0.54 -14.40
C GLU A 21 -0.64 0.01 -15.79
N ASN A 22 -0.77 1.33 -15.93
CA ASN A 22 -1.06 2.00 -17.20
C ASN A 22 0.13 2.04 -18.17
N GLY A 23 1.24 1.36 -17.85
CA GLY A 23 2.38 1.19 -18.76
C GLY A 23 3.59 2.06 -18.43
N ALA A 24 3.62 2.79 -17.31
CA ALA A 24 4.85 3.42 -16.87
C ALA A 24 5.86 2.34 -16.43
N GLN A 25 7.05 2.37 -17.01
CA GLN A 25 8.13 1.46 -16.60
C GLN A 25 8.61 1.78 -15.19
N GLU A 26 8.56 3.05 -14.79
CA GLU A 26 9.04 3.57 -13.51
C GLU A 26 8.17 4.74 -13.03
N TYR A 27 8.02 4.88 -11.71
CA TYR A 27 7.34 6.01 -11.08
C TYR A 27 8.07 6.50 -9.83
N ARG A 28 8.09 7.81 -9.62
CA ARG A 28 8.76 8.43 -8.47
C ARG A 28 7.74 8.77 -7.38
N ILE A 29 7.88 8.16 -6.21
CA ILE A 29 7.14 8.47 -4.99
C ILE A 29 8.10 9.23 -4.06
N GLY A 30 7.96 10.56 -3.98
CA GLY A 30 8.85 11.39 -3.17
C GLY A 30 10.32 11.26 -3.58
N THR A 31 11.16 10.74 -2.68
CA THR A 31 12.58 10.50 -2.92
C THR A 31 12.88 9.12 -3.51
N ARG A 32 11.90 8.21 -3.58
CA ARG A 32 12.07 6.84 -4.06
C ARG A 32 11.58 6.69 -5.50
N THR A 33 12.33 5.97 -6.33
CA THR A 33 11.86 5.46 -7.62
C THR A 33 11.36 4.05 -7.44
N VAL A 34 10.22 3.73 -8.05
CA VAL A 34 9.55 2.44 -7.98
C VAL A 34 9.37 1.92 -9.40
N GLN A 35 9.82 0.70 -9.65
CA GLN A 35 9.74 0.09 -10.98
C GLN A 35 8.58 -0.88 -11.08
N ARG A 36 8.25 -1.28 -12.31
CA ARG A 36 7.21 -2.30 -12.55
C ARG A 36 7.48 -3.63 -11.85
N ALA A 37 8.75 -3.99 -11.66
CA ALA A 37 9.14 -5.18 -10.90
C ALA A 37 8.73 -5.10 -9.41
N ASP A 38 8.63 -3.89 -8.85
CA ASP A 38 8.25 -3.65 -7.46
C ASP A 38 6.73 -3.60 -7.23
N LEU A 39 5.92 -3.82 -8.28
CA LEU A 39 4.47 -3.71 -8.20
C LEU A 39 3.86 -4.63 -7.13
N ALA A 40 4.39 -5.85 -6.98
CA ALA A 40 3.98 -6.78 -5.92
C ALA A 40 4.24 -6.21 -4.51
N THR A 41 5.38 -5.52 -4.34
CA THR A 41 5.75 -4.85 -3.09
C THR A 41 4.82 -3.67 -2.80
N LEU A 42 4.46 -2.87 -3.82
CA LEU A 42 3.51 -1.77 -3.68
C LEU A 42 2.12 -2.25 -3.24
N TYR A 43 1.62 -3.35 -3.81
CA TYR A 43 0.35 -3.93 -3.35
C TYR A 43 0.41 -4.46 -1.92
N ALA A 44 1.55 -5.06 -1.52
CA ALA A 44 1.74 -5.49 -0.15
C ALA A 44 1.70 -4.30 0.81
N GLU A 45 2.40 -3.21 0.48
CA GLU A 45 2.41 -1.97 1.26
C GLU A 45 1.01 -1.33 1.34
N TYR A 46 0.29 -1.24 0.22
CA TYR A 46 -1.10 -0.76 0.19
C TYR A 46 -2.01 -1.55 1.14
N ARG A 47 -1.90 -2.89 1.14
CA ARG A 47 -2.68 -3.75 2.02
C ARG A 47 -2.32 -3.55 3.49
N MET A 48 -1.03 -3.38 3.80
CA MET A 48 -0.58 -3.12 5.17
C MET A 48 -1.10 -1.78 5.68
N VAL A 49 -0.94 -0.70 4.90
CA VAL A 49 -1.42 0.65 5.27
C VAL A 49 -2.95 0.66 5.41
N SER A 50 -3.68 0.01 4.51
CA SER A 50 -5.14 -0.10 4.60
C SER A 50 -5.56 -0.85 5.87
N LYS A 51 -4.86 -1.94 6.21
CA LYS A 51 -5.11 -2.68 7.45
C LYS A 51 -4.82 -1.82 8.68
N GLU A 52 -3.75 -1.03 8.65
CA GLU A 52 -3.39 -0.13 9.76
C GLU A 52 -4.46 0.95 9.97
N ILE A 53 -4.98 1.54 8.89
CA ILE A 53 -6.13 2.44 8.92
C ILE A 53 -7.34 1.75 9.56
N ASP A 54 -7.68 0.54 9.10
CA ASP A 54 -8.83 -0.21 9.63
C ASP A 54 -8.68 -0.54 11.12
N LEU A 55 -7.47 -0.90 11.57
CA LEU A 55 -7.17 -1.19 12.98
C LEU A 55 -7.33 0.05 13.86
N ILE A 56 -6.86 1.21 13.39
CA ILE A 56 -6.98 2.48 14.12
C ILE A 56 -8.43 2.96 14.12
N ALA A 57 -9.15 2.82 13.00
CA ALA A 57 -10.55 3.19 12.87
C ALA A 57 -11.49 2.26 13.66
N ARG A 58 -11.12 0.99 13.85
CA ARG A 58 -11.90 -0.03 14.55
C ARG A 58 -11.00 -0.83 15.50
N PRO A 59 -10.73 -0.34 16.73
CA PRO A 59 -9.80 -0.97 17.67
C PRO A 59 -10.24 -2.36 18.18
N GLY A 60 -11.42 -2.86 17.80
CA GLY A 60 -11.98 -4.13 18.31
C GLY A 60 -11.80 -5.37 17.43
N THR A 61 -11.28 -5.28 16.20
CA THR A 61 -11.32 -6.40 15.25
C THR A 61 -9.92 -6.82 14.77
N THR A 62 -9.31 -7.81 15.43
CA THR A 62 -8.05 -8.42 14.99
C THR A 62 -8.29 -9.41 13.85
N VAL A 63 -7.98 -9.02 12.61
CA VAL A 63 -7.92 -9.92 11.45
C VAL A 63 -6.53 -10.55 11.31
N ALA A 64 -6.43 -11.85 11.64
CA ALA A 64 -5.22 -12.65 11.44
C ALA A 64 -5.13 -13.13 9.97
N PHE A 65 -4.01 -12.86 9.30
CA PHE A 65 -3.75 -13.41 7.97
C PHE A 65 -3.18 -14.83 8.11
N LEU A 66 -4.02 -15.85 7.90
CA LEU A 66 -3.57 -17.23 7.77
C LEU A 66 -2.90 -17.41 6.40
N ARG A 67 -1.57 -17.43 6.39
CA ARG A 67 -0.78 -17.74 5.19
C ARG A 67 -0.97 -19.22 4.85
N ARG A 68 -1.83 -19.52 3.86
CA ARG A 68 -2.04 -20.89 3.37
C ARG A 68 -0.75 -21.40 2.70
N ARG A 69 -0.03 -22.31 3.35
CA ARG A 69 1.05 -23.09 2.73
C ARG A 69 0.41 -24.08 1.75
N ARG A 70 0.92 -24.11 0.52
CA ARG A 70 0.60 -25.13 -0.50
C ARG A 70 1.10 -26.49 -0.05
#